data_AF-A0A6N4W5T8-F1
#
_entry.id   AF-A0A6N4W5T8-F1
#
_cell.length_a   1.000
_cell.length_b   1.000
_cell.length_c   1.000
_cell.angle_alpha   90.00
_cell.angle_beta   90.00
_cell.angle_gamma   90.00
#
_symmetry.space_group_name_H-M   'P 1'
#
loop_
_entity.id
_entity.type
_entity.pdbx_description
1 polymer ?
#
loop_
_entity_poly.entity_id
_entity_poly.type
_entity_poly.pdbx_seq_one_letter_code
_entity_poly.pdbx_strand_id
1 'polypeptide(L)'
;MSGLAGRPTYDGAVSIPGQLQHARQLILAAKEEAAKDVLLAALPEIERAQRDEDALEAFALLGELYLNRTAYDGTEECLRRIDDTLAGYAQAPPGSDADRMVRRYRMRAQFLRVGLAAAHGEHEQAALELAILQDDEGGQRFPELAADQQHLATLAGVLCATALADDDLHARAAALWRNVIPVIDQLAEPSDAVDQVLVAGGLAYGRFCVETGRLAEGEQWLQRAGARAQRRDWTLYCARAELEKAAASWIRGDHQSTERLVGGAYPALAEGNRAHDVSRSWLYFGLTRLGVGMVDAADESWSHAERHWREINKPLHIHRILVQRSWISVFRGRFAEAVELVAQARELLDQWPRSSWLQYARLDDHLGNIWRADALADMGFDGISEPTDDYRATEARQAASLGVTHVEPGSPAHRSAMAKLERAAELKIPAALAVDSVRYSMRDAESRWRWGAHVSGRMLAGAFSVAWEWENTELLGELIEYHSARGTFAHEPLDEASTWDGGVATTVVADTAAEEALAAAGDSVDGLTLTTLGPLPSLQMDPAGGAVLERYRQLAQSRYGQVVTSDGPVWTTWP
;
A
#
# COMPACT_ATOMS: atom_id res chain seq x y z
N MET A 1 -55.12 -46.34 0.90
CA MET A 1 -53.95 -45.91 0.11
C MET A 1 -53.93 -44.40 0.08
N SER A 2 -53.08 -43.79 0.90
CA SER A 2 -52.59 -42.41 0.73
C SER A 2 -51.44 -42.23 1.71
N GLY A 3 -50.32 -41.77 1.17
CA GLY A 3 -49.03 -41.69 1.86
C GLY A 3 -48.99 -40.60 2.92
N LEU A 4 -48.28 -40.92 4.01
CA LEU A 4 -47.72 -39.92 4.91
C LEU A 4 -46.25 -39.75 4.55
N ALA A 5 -45.94 -38.56 4.05
CA ALA A 5 -44.60 -38.09 3.76
C ALA A 5 -43.72 -38.22 5.01
N GLY A 6 -42.64 -38.98 4.88
CA GLY A 6 -41.56 -38.98 5.84
C GLY A 6 -40.99 -37.58 5.94
N ARG A 7 -40.95 -37.03 7.15
CA ARG A 7 -40.07 -35.90 7.48
C ARG A 7 -38.65 -36.30 7.10
N PRO A 8 -37.83 -35.42 6.50
CA PRO A 8 -36.40 -35.66 6.43
C PRO A 8 -35.90 -35.74 7.86
N THR A 9 -35.50 -36.93 8.28
CA THR A 9 -34.65 -37.12 9.46
C THR A 9 -33.39 -36.32 9.21
N TYR A 10 -33.18 -35.29 10.03
CA TYR A 10 -31.91 -34.60 10.18
C TYR A 10 -30.82 -35.67 10.30
N ASP A 11 -29.83 -35.57 9.41
CA ASP A 11 -28.80 -36.57 9.17
C ASP A 11 -27.97 -36.83 10.44
N GLY A 12 -27.50 -38.06 10.60
CA GLY A 12 -26.92 -38.59 11.83
C GLY A 12 -25.64 -37.87 12.28
N ALA A 13 -25.56 -37.63 13.59
CA ALA A 13 -24.35 -37.42 14.40
C ALA A 13 -23.09 -36.92 13.65
N VAL A 14 -23.03 -35.62 13.36
CA VAL A 14 -21.76 -34.99 12.97
C VAL A 14 -20.84 -35.03 14.20
N SER A 15 -19.80 -35.86 14.18
CA SER A 15 -18.82 -35.93 15.26
C SER A 15 -18.04 -34.62 15.38
N ILE A 16 -17.62 -34.23 16.59
CA ILE A 16 -16.79 -33.03 16.84
C ILE A 16 -15.58 -32.93 15.88
N PRO A 17 -14.75 -33.98 15.69
CA PRO A 17 -13.64 -33.91 14.73
C PRO A 17 -14.08 -33.67 13.28
N GLY A 18 -15.25 -34.18 12.90
CA GLY A 18 -15.86 -33.93 11.60
C GLY A 18 -16.30 -32.48 11.41
N GLN A 19 -16.85 -31.85 12.45
CA GLN A 19 -17.19 -30.42 12.45
C GLN A 19 -15.93 -29.55 12.32
N LEU A 20 -14.86 -29.86 13.07
CA LEU A 20 -13.58 -29.15 12.99
C LEU A 20 -12.92 -29.30 11.62
N GLN A 21 -12.93 -30.50 11.05
CA GLN A 21 -12.42 -30.74 9.70
C GLN A 21 -13.24 -29.98 8.64
N HIS A 22 -14.57 -29.93 8.79
CA HIS A 22 -15.44 -29.16 7.91
C HIS A 22 -15.15 -27.65 8.02
N ALA A 23 -15.02 -27.12 9.24
CA ALA A 23 -14.65 -25.72 9.46
C ALA A 23 -13.29 -25.38 8.82
N ARG A 24 -12.30 -26.27 8.93
CA ARG A 24 -11.00 -26.11 8.26
C ARG A 24 -11.15 -26.03 6.73
N GLN A 25 -11.95 -26.91 6.12
CA GLN A 25 -12.22 -26.84 4.68
C GLN A 25 -12.90 -25.53 4.26
N LEU A 26 -13.81 -25.01 5.09
CA LEU A 26 -14.45 -23.72 4.86
C LEU A 26 -13.44 -22.57 4.97
N ILE A 27 -12.55 -22.57 5.96
CA ILE A 27 -11.47 -21.58 6.11
C ILE A 27 -10.53 -21.61 4.90
N LEU A 28 -10.12 -22.80 4.44
CA LEU A 28 -9.29 -22.97 3.25
C LEU A 28 -9.94 -22.38 2.00
N ALA A 29 -11.27 -22.51 1.87
CA ALA A 29 -12.05 -21.90 0.80
C ALA A 29 -12.44 -20.43 1.05
N ALA A 30 -11.95 -19.83 2.14
CA ALA A 30 -12.29 -18.50 2.62
C ALA A 30 -13.80 -18.26 2.83
N LYS A 31 -14.56 -19.31 3.17
CA LYS A 31 -15.96 -19.26 3.59
C LYS A 31 -16.05 -19.01 5.08
N GLU A 32 -15.57 -17.84 5.49
CA GLU A 32 -15.25 -17.53 6.89
C GLU A 32 -16.49 -17.46 7.79
N GLU A 33 -17.61 -16.87 7.36
CA GLU A 33 -18.80 -16.86 8.22
C GLU A 33 -19.37 -18.25 8.47
N ALA A 34 -19.44 -19.08 7.42
CA ALA A 34 -19.88 -20.47 7.58
C ALA A 34 -18.93 -21.25 8.51
N ALA A 35 -17.61 -21.02 8.39
CA ALA A 35 -16.63 -21.64 9.28
C ALA A 35 -16.81 -21.21 10.74
N LYS A 36 -17.02 -19.90 10.96
CA LYS A 36 -17.25 -19.33 12.29
C LYS A 36 -18.49 -19.94 12.94
N ASP A 37 -19.60 -20.04 12.21
CA ASP A 37 -20.84 -20.61 12.72
C ASP A 37 -20.65 -22.08 13.15
N VAL A 38 -19.93 -22.87 12.33
CA VAL A 38 -19.61 -24.27 12.65
C VAL A 38 -18.74 -24.36 13.92
N LEU A 39 -17.71 -23.51 14.03
CA LEU A 39 -16.80 -23.51 15.18
C LEU A 39 -17.51 -23.11 16.47
N LEU A 40 -18.30 -22.03 16.43
CA LEU A 40 -19.06 -21.57 17.59
C LEU A 40 -20.14 -22.57 18.04
N ALA A 41 -20.75 -23.30 17.10
CA ALA A 41 -21.69 -24.36 17.41
C ALA A 41 -21.01 -25.59 18.06
N ALA A 42 -19.75 -25.88 17.71
CA ALA A 42 -19.00 -27.00 18.25
C ALA A 42 -18.48 -26.76 19.69
N LEU A 43 -18.15 -25.52 20.05
CA LEU A 43 -17.55 -25.18 21.36
C LEU A 43 -18.34 -25.71 22.58
N PRO A 44 -19.67 -25.54 22.70
CA PRO A 44 -20.42 -26.07 23.84
C PRO A 44 -20.41 -27.60 23.94
N GLU A 45 -20.27 -28.31 22.81
CA GLU A 45 -20.14 -29.76 22.78
C GLU A 45 -18.76 -30.21 23.24
N ILE A 46 -17.71 -29.51 22.79
CA ILE A 46 -16.32 -29.73 23.19
C ILE A 46 -16.15 -29.53 24.70
N GLU A 47 -16.68 -28.43 25.25
CA GLU A 47 -16.62 -28.11 26.68
C GLU A 47 -17.31 -29.19 27.53
N ARG A 48 -18.51 -29.64 27.13
CA ARG A 48 -19.23 -30.72 27.82
C ARG A 48 -18.49 -32.05 27.78
N ALA A 49 -17.75 -32.29 26.70
CA ALA A 49 -16.96 -33.51 26.52
C ALA A 49 -15.57 -33.44 27.16
N GLN A 50 -15.15 -32.28 27.68
CA GLN A 50 -13.83 -32.03 28.27
C GLN A 50 -12.68 -32.49 27.34
N ARG A 51 -12.77 -32.12 26.06
CA ARG A 51 -11.78 -32.49 25.04
C ARG A 51 -10.86 -31.33 24.72
N ASP A 52 -9.80 -31.21 25.51
CA ASP A 52 -8.86 -30.08 25.42
C ASP A 52 -8.18 -29.99 24.04
N GLU A 53 -7.86 -31.12 23.38
CA GLU A 53 -7.31 -31.12 22.02
C GLU A 53 -8.29 -30.55 20.98
N ASP A 54 -9.57 -30.94 21.05
CA ASP A 54 -10.62 -30.41 20.16
C ASP A 54 -10.87 -28.91 20.43
N ALA A 55 -10.74 -28.47 21.70
CA ALA A 55 -10.85 -27.07 22.08
C ALA A 55 -9.68 -26.24 21.52
N LEU A 56 -8.45 -26.74 21.66
CA LEU A 56 -7.25 -26.11 21.10
C LEU A 56 -7.35 -25.96 19.58
N GLU A 57 -7.86 -26.97 18.87
CA GLU A 57 -8.13 -26.89 17.43
C GLU A 57 -9.16 -25.81 17.10
N ALA A 58 -10.28 -25.77 17.82
CA ALA A 58 -11.32 -24.77 17.61
C ALA A 58 -10.80 -23.34 17.80
N PHE A 59 -10.04 -23.08 18.88
CA PHE A 59 -9.44 -21.77 19.12
C PHE A 59 -8.36 -21.41 18.09
N ALA A 60 -7.56 -22.37 17.62
CA ALA A 60 -6.57 -22.11 16.57
C ALA A 60 -7.24 -21.69 15.25
N LEU A 61 -8.31 -22.41 14.85
CA LEU A 61 -9.08 -22.09 13.63
C LEU A 61 -9.85 -20.76 13.75
N LEU A 62 -10.47 -20.50 14.90
CA LEU A 62 -11.12 -19.20 15.17
C LEU A 62 -10.11 -18.05 15.17
N GLY A 63 -8.94 -18.25 15.78
CA GLY A 63 -7.88 -17.25 15.82
C GLY A 63 -7.39 -16.88 14.42
N GLU A 64 -7.17 -17.86 13.54
CA GLU A 64 -6.77 -17.64 12.14
C GLU A 64 -7.87 -16.89 11.36
N LEU A 65 -9.13 -17.28 11.56
CA LEU A 65 -10.28 -16.63 10.95
C LEU A 65 -10.41 -15.17 11.38
N TYR A 66 -10.30 -14.88 12.68
CA TYR A 66 -10.37 -13.52 13.19
C TYR A 66 -9.21 -12.66 12.71
N LEU A 67 -8.01 -13.24 12.61
CA LEU A 67 -6.83 -12.56 12.11
C LEU A 67 -7.04 -12.12 10.65
N ASN A 68 -7.54 -13.02 9.81
CA ASN A 68 -7.88 -12.75 8.42
C ASN A 68 -8.95 -11.66 8.26
N ARG A 69 -9.89 -11.59 9.20
CA ARG A 69 -11.00 -10.62 9.20
C ARG A 69 -10.69 -9.31 9.92
N THR A 70 -9.44 -9.06 10.29
CA THR A 70 -9.02 -7.86 11.04
C THR A 70 -9.73 -7.72 12.40
N ALA A 71 -10.24 -8.81 12.96
CA ALA A 71 -10.89 -8.85 14.27
C ALA A 71 -9.86 -9.22 15.36
N TYR A 72 -8.84 -8.37 15.53
CA TYR A 72 -7.63 -8.69 16.30
C TYR A 72 -7.91 -9.04 17.77
N ASP A 73 -8.85 -8.37 18.43
CA ASP A 73 -9.31 -8.71 19.79
C ASP A 73 -9.76 -10.18 19.90
N GLY A 74 -10.42 -10.69 18.85
CA GLY A 74 -10.84 -12.09 18.78
C GLY A 74 -9.68 -13.06 18.64
N THR A 75 -8.64 -12.68 17.89
CA THR A 75 -7.39 -13.46 17.79
C THR A 75 -6.64 -13.47 19.12
N GLU A 76 -6.56 -12.34 19.82
CA GLU A 76 -5.95 -12.24 21.16
C GLU A 76 -6.70 -13.09 22.20
N GLU A 77 -8.03 -13.10 22.17
CA GLU A 77 -8.84 -14.00 23.00
C GLU A 77 -8.50 -15.46 22.72
N CYS A 78 -8.46 -15.87 21.46
CA CYS A 78 -8.14 -17.25 21.07
C CYS A 78 -6.72 -17.63 21.52
N LEU A 79 -5.75 -16.74 21.36
CA LEU A 79 -4.37 -16.94 21.85
C LEU A 79 -4.33 -17.18 23.35
N ARG A 80 -5.01 -16.34 24.13
CA ARG A 80 -5.07 -16.48 25.58
C ARG A 80 -5.67 -17.83 26.00
N ARG A 81 -6.76 -18.25 25.34
CA ARG A 81 -7.40 -19.56 25.58
C ARG A 81 -6.48 -20.73 25.26
N ILE A 82 -5.71 -20.63 24.17
CA ILE A 82 -4.72 -21.64 23.81
C ILE A 82 -3.63 -21.70 24.88
N ASP A 83 -3.04 -20.57 25.25
CA ASP A 83 -1.95 -20.51 26.23
C ASP A 83 -2.39 -21.01 27.62
N ASP A 84 -3.57 -20.61 28.08
CA ASP A 84 -4.14 -21.08 29.35
C ASP A 84 -4.34 -22.60 29.36
N THR A 85 -4.84 -23.16 28.25
CA THR A 85 -5.05 -24.61 28.12
C THR A 85 -3.71 -25.35 28.09
N LEU A 86 -2.73 -24.84 27.34
CA LEU A 86 -1.40 -25.44 27.22
C LEU A 86 -0.59 -25.37 28.53
N ALA A 87 -0.83 -24.35 29.37
CA ALA A 87 -0.19 -24.25 30.68
C ALA A 87 -0.52 -25.45 31.59
N GLY A 88 -1.71 -26.05 31.45
CA GLY A 88 -2.11 -27.27 32.15
C GLY A 88 -1.25 -28.50 31.81
N TYR A 89 -0.58 -28.49 30.66
CA TYR A 89 0.26 -29.58 30.15
C TYR A 89 1.76 -29.29 30.25
N ALA A 90 2.18 -28.28 31.03
CA ALA A 90 3.59 -27.88 31.14
C ALA A 90 4.53 -29.00 31.62
N GLN A 91 4.01 -30.00 32.34
CA GLN A 91 4.77 -31.15 32.85
C GLN A 91 4.60 -32.43 31.99
N ALA A 92 4.05 -32.31 30.78
CA ALA A 92 3.89 -33.46 29.89
C ALA A 92 5.23 -34.17 29.65
N PRO A 93 5.30 -35.51 29.78
CA PRO A 93 6.53 -36.25 29.55
C PRO A 93 7.05 -36.05 28.12
N PRO A 94 8.35 -35.80 27.91
CA PRO A 94 8.91 -35.59 26.59
C PRO A 94 8.66 -36.81 25.67
N GLY A 95 8.11 -36.59 24.47
CA GLY A 95 7.75 -37.65 23.51
C GLY A 95 6.37 -38.29 23.72
N SER A 96 5.59 -37.85 24.71
CA SER A 96 4.21 -38.32 24.91
C SER A 96 3.23 -37.69 23.91
N ASP A 97 2.02 -38.26 23.78
CA ASP A 97 0.94 -37.66 22.98
C ASP A 97 0.59 -36.24 23.46
N ALA A 98 0.68 -35.98 24.77
CA ALA A 98 0.47 -34.65 25.33
C ALA A 98 1.59 -33.67 24.94
N ASP A 99 2.85 -34.10 24.91
CA ASP A 99 3.96 -33.28 24.40
C ASP A 99 3.79 -32.97 22.91
N ARG A 100 3.38 -33.96 22.10
CA ARG A 100 3.04 -33.75 20.68
C ARG A 100 1.93 -32.71 20.50
N MET A 101 0.83 -32.85 21.24
CA MET A 101 -0.29 -31.88 21.23
C MET A 101 0.18 -30.47 21.60
N VAL A 102 0.94 -30.35 22.69
CA VAL A 102 1.49 -29.06 23.15
C VAL A 102 2.36 -28.41 22.07
N ARG A 103 3.22 -29.19 21.40
CA ARG A 103 4.06 -28.67 20.31
C ARG A 103 3.23 -28.17 19.14
N ARG A 104 2.26 -28.96 18.69
CA ARG A 104 1.37 -28.60 17.59
C ARG A 104 0.65 -27.27 17.83
N TYR A 105 0.08 -27.08 19.01
CA TYR A 105 -0.70 -25.87 19.30
C TYR A 105 0.16 -24.68 19.74
N ARG A 106 1.38 -24.89 20.25
CA ARG A 106 2.35 -23.79 20.36
C ARG A 106 2.72 -23.23 19.01
N MET A 107 2.96 -24.07 18.00
CA MET A 107 3.25 -23.61 16.63
C MET A 107 2.08 -22.82 16.03
N ARG A 108 0.83 -23.27 16.26
CA ARG A 108 -0.38 -22.55 15.81
C ARG A 108 -0.53 -21.21 16.53
N ALA A 109 -0.34 -21.17 17.86
CA ALA A 109 -0.32 -19.92 18.62
C ALA A 109 0.79 -18.98 18.12
N GLN A 110 1.97 -19.53 17.83
CA GLN A 110 3.10 -18.79 17.31
C GLN A 110 2.79 -18.13 15.96
N PHE A 111 2.14 -18.85 15.04
CA PHE A 111 1.62 -18.29 13.78
C PHE A 111 0.68 -17.09 14.03
N LEU A 112 -0.24 -17.20 14.99
CA LEU A 112 -1.15 -16.11 15.33
C LEU A 112 -0.43 -14.90 15.92
N ARG A 113 0.60 -15.10 16.75
CA ARG A 113 1.45 -14.02 17.28
C ARG A 113 2.19 -13.29 16.17
N VAL A 114 2.78 -14.02 15.22
CA VAL A 114 3.42 -13.41 14.04
C VAL A 114 2.41 -12.56 13.27
N GLY A 115 1.22 -13.10 13.02
CA GLY A 115 0.15 -12.41 12.31
C GLY A 115 -0.32 -11.13 13.01
N LEU A 116 -0.52 -11.17 14.32
CA LEU A 116 -0.92 -9.99 15.12
C LEU A 116 0.18 -8.92 15.14
N ALA A 117 1.42 -9.31 15.41
CA ALA A 117 2.56 -8.39 15.40
C ALA A 117 2.68 -7.73 14.01
N ALA A 118 2.57 -8.50 12.93
CA ALA A 118 2.59 -7.98 11.57
C ALA A 118 1.42 -7.02 11.31
N ALA A 119 0.19 -7.38 11.73
CA ALA A 119 -1.00 -6.55 11.56
C ALA A 119 -0.95 -5.22 12.33
N HIS A 120 -0.33 -5.21 13.51
CA HIS A 120 -0.07 -4.00 14.28
C HIS A 120 1.16 -3.21 13.76
N GLY A 121 1.84 -3.73 12.74
CA GLY A 121 3.06 -3.20 12.13
C GLY A 121 4.30 -3.29 13.04
N GLU A 122 4.27 -4.15 14.06
CA GLU A 122 5.39 -4.44 14.95
C GLU A 122 6.39 -5.36 14.24
N HIS A 123 6.95 -4.89 13.13
CA HIS A 123 7.70 -5.73 12.18
C HIS A 123 8.93 -6.43 12.78
N GLU A 124 9.58 -5.81 13.77
CA GLU A 124 10.70 -6.45 14.49
C GLU A 124 10.20 -7.61 15.37
N GLN A 125 9.06 -7.43 16.05
CA GLN A 125 8.44 -8.49 16.83
C GLN A 125 7.96 -9.60 15.91
N ALA A 126 7.29 -9.26 14.80
CA ALA A 126 6.82 -10.24 13.82
C ALA A 126 7.99 -11.07 13.25
N ALA A 127 9.14 -10.44 12.98
CA ALA A 127 10.34 -11.14 12.53
C ALA A 127 10.91 -12.08 13.60
N LEU A 128 10.97 -11.64 14.86
CA LEU A 128 11.40 -12.48 15.99
C LEU A 128 10.49 -13.70 16.15
N GLU A 129 9.17 -13.48 16.16
CA GLU A 129 8.19 -14.55 16.33
C GLU A 129 8.21 -15.52 15.12
N LEU A 130 8.49 -15.01 13.90
CA LEU A 130 8.63 -15.84 12.71
C LEU A 130 9.88 -16.72 12.80
N ALA A 131 11.00 -16.19 13.28
CA ALA A 131 12.21 -16.97 13.51
C ALA A 131 11.97 -18.09 14.54
N ILE A 132 11.25 -17.81 15.63
CA ILE A 132 10.87 -18.82 16.63
C ILE A 132 10.02 -19.94 15.99
N LEU A 133 9.08 -19.59 15.10
CA LEU A 133 8.27 -20.59 14.38
C LEU A 133 9.12 -21.45 13.43
N GLN A 134 10.10 -20.85 12.76
CA GLN A 134 11.00 -21.54 11.83
C GLN A 134 11.99 -22.47 12.55
N ASP A 135 12.50 -22.04 13.70
CA ASP A 135 13.52 -22.76 14.48
C ASP A 135 12.93 -23.76 15.50
N ASP A 136 11.60 -23.95 15.54
CA ASP A 136 10.98 -24.89 16.48
C ASP A 136 11.48 -26.33 16.23
N GLU A 137 12.16 -26.90 17.24
CA GLU A 137 12.70 -28.27 17.21
C GLU A 137 11.60 -29.35 17.17
N GLY A 138 10.32 -28.97 17.34
CA GLY A 138 9.17 -29.85 17.31
C GLY A 138 9.07 -30.65 16.02
N GLY A 139 9.38 -30.05 14.86
CA GLY A 139 9.42 -30.77 13.59
C GLY A 139 10.54 -31.81 13.49
N GLN A 140 11.65 -31.62 14.21
CA GLN A 140 12.74 -32.62 14.30
C GLN A 140 12.35 -33.77 15.23
N ARG A 141 11.64 -33.45 16.32
CA ARG A 141 11.20 -34.41 17.33
C ARG A 141 9.99 -35.25 16.90
N PHE A 142 9.07 -34.62 16.19
CA PHE A 142 7.83 -35.19 15.66
C PHE A 142 7.79 -34.91 14.15
N PRO A 143 8.38 -35.79 13.31
CA PRO A 143 8.49 -35.58 11.86
C PRO A 143 7.16 -35.31 11.15
N GLU A 144 6.04 -35.80 11.69
CA GLU A 144 4.70 -35.55 11.18
C GLU A 144 4.26 -34.08 11.30
N LEU A 145 4.84 -33.31 12.23
CA LEU A 145 4.56 -31.88 12.41
C LEU A 145 5.39 -30.99 11.47
N ALA A 146 6.43 -31.51 10.84
CA ALA A 146 7.33 -30.72 10.01
C ALA A 146 6.61 -30.08 8.80
N ALA A 147 5.67 -30.80 8.18
CA ALA A 147 4.87 -30.27 7.07
C ALA A 147 3.94 -29.13 7.53
N ASP A 148 3.29 -29.30 8.69
CA ASP A 148 2.45 -28.27 9.30
C ASP A 148 3.28 -27.04 9.70
N GLN A 149 4.49 -27.23 10.24
CA GLN A 149 5.42 -26.15 10.58
C GLN A 149 5.84 -25.37 9.34
N GLN A 150 6.27 -26.06 8.29
CA GLN A 150 6.67 -25.43 7.03
C GLN A 150 5.52 -24.64 6.41
N HIS A 151 4.31 -25.19 6.45
CA HIS A 151 3.10 -24.52 5.96
C HIS A 151 2.82 -23.23 6.73
N LEU A 152 2.77 -23.29 8.07
CA LEU A 152 2.53 -22.13 8.92
C LEU A 152 3.63 -21.06 8.80
N ALA A 153 4.90 -21.48 8.80
CA ALA A 153 6.03 -20.57 8.64
C ALA A 153 6.00 -19.85 7.28
N THR A 154 5.62 -20.55 6.21
CA THR A 154 5.49 -19.94 4.89
C THR A 154 4.36 -18.92 4.84
N LEU A 155 3.18 -19.27 5.37
CA LEU A 155 2.05 -18.32 5.47
C LEU A 155 2.39 -17.11 6.36
N ALA A 156 3.05 -17.33 7.49
CA ALA A 156 3.51 -16.26 8.38
C ALA A 156 4.51 -15.33 7.68
N GLY A 157 5.43 -15.87 6.90
CA GLY A 157 6.34 -15.09 6.05
C GLY A 157 5.60 -14.25 5.00
N VAL A 158 4.57 -14.81 4.37
CA VAL A 158 3.68 -14.08 3.45
C VAL A 158 2.95 -12.94 4.16
N LEU A 159 2.42 -13.17 5.37
CA LEU A 159 1.76 -12.14 6.18
C LEU A 159 2.72 -11.00 6.55
N CYS A 160 3.93 -11.33 7.01
CA CYS A 160 4.96 -10.34 7.33
C CYS A 160 5.35 -9.51 6.11
N ALA A 161 5.54 -10.15 4.95
CA ALA A 161 5.91 -9.44 3.73
C ALA A 161 4.77 -8.51 3.24
N THR A 162 3.52 -8.94 3.41
CA THR A 162 2.34 -8.13 3.09
C THR A 162 2.22 -6.94 4.04
N ALA A 163 2.43 -7.14 5.34
CA ALA A 163 2.37 -6.07 6.34
C ALA A 163 3.46 -5.02 6.12
N LEU A 164 4.67 -5.44 5.76
CA LEU A 164 5.74 -4.51 5.37
C LEU A 164 5.34 -3.66 4.16
N ALA A 165 4.69 -4.25 3.15
CA ALA A 165 4.22 -3.50 1.98
C ALA A 165 3.06 -2.54 2.31
N ASP A 166 2.12 -2.95 3.17
CA ASP A 166 1.04 -2.09 3.67
C ASP A 166 1.60 -0.84 4.41
N ASP A 167 2.79 -0.94 5.01
CA ASP A 167 3.48 0.12 5.75
C ASP A 167 4.53 0.91 4.93
N ASP A 168 4.52 0.80 3.59
CA ASP A 168 5.51 1.42 2.69
C ASP A 168 6.98 0.97 2.91
N LEU A 169 7.18 -0.19 3.52
CA LEU A 169 8.50 -0.80 3.74
C LEU A 169 8.83 -1.81 2.63
N HIS A 170 8.56 -1.45 1.37
CA HIS A 170 8.67 -2.33 0.20
C HIS A 170 10.06 -2.95 0.02
N ALA A 171 11.12 -2.28 0.46
CA ALA A 171 12.47 -2.81 0.44
C ALA A 171 12.69 -4.00 1.38
N ARG A 172 12.19 -3.86 2.61
CA ARG A 172 12.21 -4.92 3.60
C ARG A 172 11.32 -6.07 3.14
N ALA A 173 10.16 -5.74 2.54
CA ALA A 173 9.30 -6.73 1.92
C ALA A 173 10.03 -7.47 0.78
N ALA A 174 10.75 -6.77 -0.10
CA ALA A 174 11.54 -7.38 -1.18
C ALA A 174 12.59 -8.37 -0.64
N ALA A 175 13.29 -7.99 0.44
CA ALA A 175 14.26 -8.85 1.08
C ALA A 175 13.63 -10.13 1.64
N LEU A 176 12.46 -10.01 2.27
CA LEU A 176 11.71 -11.17 2.77
C LEU A 176 11.17 -12.04 1.63
N TRP A 177 10.65 -11.44 0.55
CA TRP A 177 10.18 -12.17 -0.62
C TRP A 177 11.27 -13.01 -1.29
N ARG A 178 12.53 -12.54 -1.32
CA ARG A 178 13.67 -13.35 -1.81
C ARG A 178 13.86 -14.67 -1.04
N ASN A 179 13.44 -14.72 0.23
CA ASN A 179 13.51 -15.92 1.05
C ASN A 179 12.25 -16.78 0.91
N VAL A 180 11.07 -16.17 0.77
CA VAL A 180 9.78 -16.86 0.72
C VAL A 180 9.49 -17.49 -0.65
N ILE A 181 9.84 -16.82 -1.75
CA ILE A 181 9.55 -17.30 -3.11
C ILE A 181 10.18 -18.67 -3.40
N PRO A 182 11.47 -18.93 -3.10
CA PRO A 182 12.06 -20.25 -3.35
C PRO A 182 11.34 -21.38 -2.61
N VAL A 183 10.80 -21.10 -1.43
CA VAL A 183 10.01 -22.07 -0.65
C VAL A 183 8.69 -22.35 -1.36
N ILE A 184 7.98 -21.31 -1.81
CA ILE A 184 6.71 -21.44 -2.54
C ILE A 184 6.88 -22.21 -3.84
N ASP A 185 7.93 -21.92 -4.63
CA ASP A 185 8.16 -22.59 -5.91
C ASP A 185 8.57 -24.06 -5.77
N GLN A 186 9.07 -24.48 -4.61
CA GLN A 186 9.38 -25.89 -4.31
C GLN A 186 8.16 -26.73 -3.92
N LEU A 187 7.00 -26.10 -3.67
CA LEU A 187 5.78 -26.81 -3.31
C LEU A 187 5.18 -27.52 -4.54
N ALA A 188 5.37 -28.84 -4.61
CA ALA A 188 4.95 -29.65 -5.77
C ALA A 188 3.73 -30.55 -5.50
N GLU A 189 3.54 -31.04 -4.28
CA GLU A 189 2.48 -32.02 -3.99
C GLU A 189 1.11 -31.35 -3.86
N PRO A 190 0.11 -31.73 -4.70
CA PRO A 190 -1.20 -31.12 -4.66
C PRO A 190 -1.96 -31.54 -3.39
N SER A 191 -2.22 -30.58 -2.52
CA SER A 191 -3.10 -30.69 -1.35
C SER A 191 -3.81 -29.37 -1.12
N ASP A 192 -4.88 -29.35 -0.32
CA ASP A 192 -5.62 -28.12 -0.03
C ASP A 192 -4.74 -27.10 0.71
N ALA A 193 -3.89 -27.57 1.63
CA ALA A 193 -2.95 -26.74 2.37
C ALA A 193 -1.85 -26.16 1.46
N VAL A 194 -1.32 -26.95 0.53
CA VAL A 194 -0.34 -26.46 -0.46
C VAL A 194 -0.99 -25.45 -1.40
N ASP A 195 -2.22 -25.72 -1.84
CA ASP A 195 -2.95 -24.81 -2.72
C ASP A 195 -3.26 -23.48 -2.03
N GLN A 196 -3.56 -23.50 -0.72
CA GLN A 196 -3.73 -22.29 0.07
C GLN A 196 -2.46 -21.44 0.07
N VAL A 197 -1.28 -22.04 0.30
CA VAL A 197 0.00 -21.31 0.29
C VAL A 197 0.29 -20.74 -1.10
N LEU A 198 0.10 -21.53 -2.15
CA LEU A 198 0.34 -21.10 -3.53
C LEU A 198 -0.59 -19.96 -3.96
N VAL A 199 -1.86 -20.01 -3.54
CA VAL A 199 -2.83 -18.95 -3.81
C VAL A 199 -2.55 -17.71 -2.96
N ALA A 200 -2.42 -17.84 -1.65
CA ALA A 200 -2.18 -16.71 -0.74
C ALA A 200 -0.84 -16.02 -1.05
N GLY A 201 0.23 -16.80 -1.21
CA GLY A 201 1.55 -16.28 -1.57
C GLY A 201 1.58 -15.67 -2.96
N GLY A 202 0.94 -16.30 -3.95
CA GLY A 202 0.88 -15.76 -5.31
C GLY A 202 0.06 -14.48 -5.43
N LEU A 203 -1.03 -14.35 -4.66
CA LEU A 203 -1.80 -13.10 -4.56
C LEU A 203 -0.99 -11.99 -3.87
N ALA A 204 -0.40 -12.29 -2.71
CA ALA A 204 0.37 -11.32 -1.93
C ALA A 204 1.63 -10.84 -2.68
N TYR A 205 2.38 -11.76 -3.29
CA TYR A 205 3.53 -11.38 -4.11
C TYR A 205 3.11 -10.69 -5.41
N GLY A 206 2.02 -11.14 -6.03
CA GLY A 206 1.42 -10.47 -7.19
C GLY A 206 1.08 -9.02 -6.89
N ARG A 207 0.40 -8.75 -5.77
CA ARG A 207 0.13 -7.40 -5.25
C ARG A 207 1.42 -6.61 -5.03
N PHE A 208 2.40 -7.18 -4.36
CA PHE A 208 3.70 -6.53 -4.15
C PHE A 208 4.38 -6.16 -5.47
N CYS A 209 4.32 -7.02 -6.48
CA CYS A 209 4.82 -6.71 -7.82
C CYS A 209 4.05 -5.58 -8.50
N VAL A 210 2.72 -5.54 -8.36
CA VAL A 210 1.87 -4.46 -8.90
C VAL A 210 2.24 -3.13 -8.24
N GLU A 211 2.22 -3.09 -6.91
CA GLU A 211 2.58 -1.92 -6.11
C GLU A 211 4.00 -1.42 -6.43
N THR A 212 4.92 -2.33 -6.76
CA THR A 212 6.32 -1.99 -7.07
C THR A 212 6.62 -1.78 -8.55
N GLY A 213 5.60 -1.71 -9.42
CA GLY A 213 5.76 -1.48 -10.86
C GLY A 213 6.30 -2.69 -11.66
N ARG A 214 6.52 -3.84 -11.02
CA ARG A 214 6.97 -5.09 -11.67
C ARG A 214 5.80 -5.86 -12.30
N LEU A 215 5.06 -5.17 -13.18
CA LEU A 215 3.75 -5.60 -13.66
C LEU A 215 3.78 -6.95 -14.40
N ALA A 216 4.81 -7.19 -15.23
CA ALA A 216 4.94 -8.44 -15.98
C ALA A 216 5.18 -9.65 -15.07
N GLU A 217 5.97 -9.47 -14.00
CA GLU A 217 6.17 -10.50 -12.98
C GLU A 217 4.87 -10.73 -12.20
N GLY A 218 4.24 -9.65 -11.73
CA GLY A 218 2.98 -9.71 -10.98
C GLY A 218 1.87 -10.42 -11.74
N GLU A 219 1.73 -10.15 -13.04
CA GLU A 219 0.72 -10.77 -13.90
C GLU A 219 0.82 -12.31 -13.91
N GLN A 220 2.04 -12.86 -14.01
CA GLN A 220 2.25 -14.32 -14.01
C GLN A 220 1.82 -14.95 -12.69
N TRP A 221 2.16 -14.33 -11.57
CA TRP A 221 1.79 -14.78 -10.23
C TRP A 221 0.28 -14.72 -10.00
N LEU A 222 -0.36 -13.61 -10.37
CA LEU A 222 -1.80 -13.42 -10.27
C LEU A 222 -2.57 -14.38 -11.19
N GLN A 223 -2.05 -14.68 -12.37
CA GLN A 223 -2.64 -15.67 -13.27
C GLN A 223 -2.56 -17.08 -12.68
N ARG A 224 -1.39 -17.49 -12.15
CA ARG A 224 -1.20 -18.79 -11.48
C ARG A 224 -2.12 -18.93 -10.27
N ALA A 225 -2.15 -17.93 -9.40
CA ALA A 225 -2.98 -17.95 -8.18
C ALA A 225 -4.47 -17.97 -8.52
N GLY A 226 -4.93 -17.10 -9.42
CA GLY A 226 -6.33 -17.05 -9.85
C GLY A 226 -6.79 -18.35 -10.52
N ALA A 227 -5.98 -18.93 -11.42
CA ALA A 227 -6.31 -20.20 -12.07
C ALA A 227 -6.39 -21.37 -11.06
N ARG A 228 -5.58 -21.32 -10.00
CA ARG A 228 -5.60 -22.35 -8.94
C ARG A 228 -6.81 -22.18 -8.03
N ALA A 229 -7.13 -20.95 -7.62
CA ALA A 229 -8.35 -20.64 -6.88
C ALA A 229 -9.62 -21.06 -7.65
N GLN A 230 -9.64 -20.82 -8.97
CA GLN A 230 -10.76 -21.21 -9.83
C GLN A 230 -10.96 -22.73 -9.88
N ARG A 231 -9.88 -23.52 -9.96
CA ARG A 231 -9.98 -24.99 -9.92
C ARG A 231 -10.51 -25.54 -8.60
N ARG A 232 -10.42 -24.75 -7.52
CA ARG A 232 -10.87 -25.11 -6.17
C ARG A 232 -12.22 -24.49 -5.81
N ASP A 233 -12.86 -23.76 -6.74
CA ASP A 233 -14.08 -23.00 -6.49
C ASP A 233 -13.94 -22.02 -5.32
N TRP A 234 -12.76 -21.42 -5.16
CA TRP A 234 -12.48 -20.43 -4.12
C TRP A 234 -12.80 -19.02 -4.60
N THR A 235 -14.09 -18.68 -4.61
CA THR A 235 -14.62 -17.43 -5.16
C THR A 235 -13.93 -16.17 -4.62
N LEU A 236 -13.66 -16.09 -3.31
CA LEU A 236 -13.03 -14.91 -2.72
C LEU A 236 -11.60 -14.70 -3.23
N TYR A 237 -10.81 -15.78 -3.37
CA TYR A 237 -9.45 -15.68 -3.89
C TYR A 237 -9.43 -15.34 -5.39
N CYS A 238 -10.41 -15.82 -6.16
CA CYS A 238 -10.60 -15.37 -7.55
C CYS A 238 -10.86 -13.86 -7.62
N ALA A 239 -11.78 -13.35 -6.78
CA ALA A 239 -12.09 -11.93 -6.73
C ALA A 239 -10.89 -11.07 -6.30
N ARG A 240 -10.10 -11.54 -5.33
CA ARG A 240 -8.84 -10.87 -4.96
C ARG A 240 -7.84 -10.86 -6.12
N ALA A 241 -7.71 -11.96 -6.87
CA ALA A 241 -6.86 -11.98 -8.07
C ALA A 241 -7.32 -10.96 -9.11
N GLU A 242 -8.63 -10.80 -9.31
CA GLU A 242 -9.19 -9.79 -10.22
C GLU A 242 -8.96 -8.37 -9.74
N LEU A 243 -9.08 -8.11 -8.43
CA LEU A 243 -8.78 -6.81 -7.84
C LEU A 243 -7.30 -6.41 -8.06
N GLU A 244 -6.35 -7.32 -7.82
CA GLU A 244 -4.93 -7.03 -8.06
C GLU A 244 -4.62 -6.83 -9.55
N LYS A 245 -5.31 -7.57 -10.45
CA LYS A 245 -5.22 -7.33 -11.88
C LYS A 245 -5.80 -5.98 -12.28
N ALA A 246 -6.88 -5.54 -11.61
CA ALA A 246 -7.46 -4.22 -11.84
C ALA A 246 -6.49 -3.10 -11.44
N ALA A 247 -5.83 -3.24 -10.29
CA ALA A 247 -4.74 -2.35 -9.88
C ALA A 247 -3.63 -2.29 -10.95
N ALA A 248 -3.21 -3.44 -11.45
CA ALA A 248 -2.22 -3.52 -12.53
C ALA A 248 -2.70 -2.87 -13.85
N SER A 249 -3.99 -2.98 -14.18
CA SER A 249 -4.60 -2.31 -15.34
C SER A 249 -4.63 -0.80 -15.15
N TRP A 250 -4.93 -0.33 -13.94
CA TRP A 250 -4.92 1.09 -13.60
C TRP A 250 -3.54 1.71 -13.81
N ILE A 251 -2.48 1.06 -13.31
CA ILE A 251 -1.09 1.52 -13.49
C ILE A 251 -0.72 1.61 -14.98
N ARG A 252 -1.26 0.72 -15.83
CA ARG A 252 -1.06 0.77 -17.29
C ARG A 252 -1.92 1.83 -18.01
N GLY A 253 -2.80 2.55 -17.31
CA GLY A 253 -3.74 3.49 -17.91
C GLY A 253 -4.97 2.84 -18.55
N ASP A 254 -5.19 1.54 -18.35
CA ASP A 254 -6.37 0.83 -18.88
C ASP A 254 -7.57 0.99 -17.92
N HIS A 255 -8.23 2.14 -18.01
CA HIS A 255 -9.37 2.49 -17.16
C HIS A 255 -10.58 1.55 -17.39
N GLN A 256 -10.77 1.08 -18.63
CA GLN A 256 -11.89 0.22 -18.98
C GLN A 256 -11.75 -1.18 -18.35
N SER A 257 -10.56 -1.79 -18.45
CA SER A 257 -10.31 -3.06 -17.78
C SER A 257 -10.34 -2.92 -16.27
N THR A 258 -9.85 -1.80 -15.73
CA THR A 258 -9.93 -1.50 -14.29
C THR A 258 -11.38 -1.54 -13.81
N GLU A 259 -12.28 -0.75 -14.42
CA GLU A 259 -13.70 -0.71 -14.02
C GLU A 259 -14.36 -2.09 -14.11
N ARG A 260 -14.13 -2.81 -15.22
CA ARG A 260 -14.71 -4.14 -15.43
C ARG A 260 -14.24 -5.17 -14.39
N LEU A 261 -12.94 -5.19 -14.08
CA LEU A 261 -12.36 -6.13 -13.13
C LEU A 261 -12.79 -5.83 -11.70
N VAL A 262 -12.78 -4.56 -11.28
CA VAL A 262 -13.27 -4.16 -9.94
C VAL A 262 -14.76 -4.44 -9.81
N GLY A 263 -15.56 -4.12 -10.82
CA GLY A 263 -16.99 -4.40 -10.86
C GLY A 263 -17.33 -5.89 -10.75
N GLY A 264 -16.51 -6.76 -11.37
CA GLY A 264 -16.64 -8.21 -11.26
C GLY A 264 -16.24 -8.77 -9.89
N ALA A 265 -15.15 -8.23 -9.30
CA ALA A 265 -14.62 -8.69 -8.02
C ALA A 265 -15.47 -8.25 -6.82
N TYR A 266 -16.01 -7.02 -6.87
CA TYR A 266 -16.63 -6.35 -5.71
C TYR A 266 -17.71 -7.18 -4.98
N PRO A 267 -18.68 -7.84 -5.66
CA PRO A 267 -19.74 -8.58 -4.96
C PRO A 267 -19.20 -9.69 -4.06
N ALA A 268 -18.21 -10.45 -4.53
CA ALA A 268 -17.60 -11.53 -3.76
C ALA A 268 -16.73 -11.01 -2.60
N LEU A 269 -16.03 -9.88 -2.80
CA LEU A 269 -15.26 -9.22 -1.74
C LEU A 269 -16.16 -8.67 -0.64
N ALA A 270 -17.29 -8.07 -1.02
CA ALA A 270 -18.30 -7.55 -0.10
C ALA A 270 -18.97 -8.67 0.70
N GLU A 271 -19.38 -9.76 0.06
CA GLU A 271 -19.95 -10.95 0.73
C GLU A 271 -18.93 -11.59 1.69
N GLY A 272 -17.66 -11.62 1.30
CA GLY A 272 -16.56 -12.15 2.12
C GLY A 272 -16.18 -11.28 3.32
N ASN A 273 -16.84 -10.13 3.56
CA ASN A 273 -16.55 -9.20 4.65
C ASN A 273 -15.07 -8.78 4.76
N ARG A 274 -14.36 -8.65 3.63
CA ARG A 274 -12.96 -8.20 3.58
C ARG A 274 -12.89 -6.68 3.48
N ALA A 275 -13.08 -6.00 4.62
CA ALA A 275 -13.19 -4.54 4.68
C ALA A 275 -12.05 -3.79 3.94
N HIS A 276 -10.81 -4.26 4.05
CA HIS A 276 -9.68 -3.66 3.33
C HIS A 276 -9.81 -3.78 1.80
N ASP A 277 -10.13 -4.97 1.28
CA ASP A 277 -10.28 -5.20 -0.17
C ASP A 277 -11.53 -4.48 -0.73
N VAL A 278 -12.61 -4.41 0.05
CA VAL A 278 -13.80 -3.60 -0.25
C VAL A 278 -13.44 -2.12 -0.37
N SER A 279 -12.66 -1.60 0.58
CA SER A 279 -12.19 -0.20 0.55
C SER A 279 -11.33 0.08 -0.68
N ARG A 280 -10.45 -0.85 -1.07
CA ARG A 280 -9.65 -0.75 -2.29
C ARG A 280 -10.51 -0.78 -3.56
N SER A 281 -11.58 -1.55 -3.59
CA SER A 281 -12.54 -1.51 -4.72
C SER A 281 -13.17 -0.12 -4.85
N TRP A 282 -13.59 0.49 -3.73
CA TRP A 282 -14.12 1.85 -3.71
C TRP A 282 -13.09 2.92 -4.12
N LEU A 283 -11.82 2.75 -3.74
CA LEU A 283 -10.73 3.58 -4.25
C LEU A 283 -10.69 3.56 -5.79
N TYR A 284 -10.62 2.37 -6.39
CA TYR A 284 -10.53 2.23 -7.84
C TYR A 284 -11.79 2.72 -8.57
N PHE A 285 -12.98 2.47 -8.03
CA PHE A 285 -14.21 3.07 -8.58
C PHE A 285 -14.14 4.60 -8.59
N GLY A 286 -13.64 5.22 -7.53
CA GLY A 286 -13.49 6.68 -7.51
C GLY A 286 -12.44 7.18 -8.50
N LEU A 287 -11.34 6.43 -8.68
CA LEU A 287 -10.30 6.73 -9.67
C LEU A 287 -10.82 6.68 -11.11
N THR A 288 -11.55 5.61 -11.48
CA THR A 288 -12.13 5.47 -12.82
C THR A 288 -13.23 6.51 -13.09
N ARG A 289 -14.08 6.80 -12.09
CA ARG A 289 -15.12 7.85 -12.15
C ARG A 289 -14.52 9.23 -12.34
N LEU A 290 -13.49 9.58 -11.56
CA LEU A 290 -12.80 10.85 -11.75
C LEU A 290 -12.14 10.92 -13.13
N GLY A 291 -11.54 9.81 -13.60
CA GLY A 291 -10.91 9.73 -14.92
C GLY A 291 -11.84 10.01 -16.11
N VAL A 292 -13.16 9.91 -15.92
CA VAL A 292 -14.18 10.27 -16.93
C VAL A 292 -14.95 11.57 -16.57
N GLY A 293 -14.47 12.32 -15.58
CA GLY A 293 -15.03 13.61 -15.18
C GLY A 293 -16.25 13.55 -14.28
N MET A 294 -16.57 12.40 -13.67
CA MET A 294 -17.68 12.24 -12.73
C MET A 294 -17.23 12.55 -11.30
N VAL A 295 -17.14 13.85 -10.97
CA VAL A 295 -16.60 14.35 -9.69
C VAL A 295 -17.47 13.95 -8.50
N ASP A 296 -18.80 14.00 -8.63
CA ASP A 296 -19.72 13.62 -7.53
C ASP A 296 -19.58 12.13 -7.17
N ALA A 297 -19.66 11.29 -8.20
CA ALA A 297 -19.56 9.85 -8.05
C ALA A 297 -18.17 9.42 -7.55
N ALA A 298 -17.11 10.14 -7.91
CA ALA A 298 -15.77 9.90 -7.38
C ALA A 298 -15.69 10.19 -5.87
N ASP A 299 -16.22 11.34 -5.43
CA ASP A 299 -16.24 11.71 -4.00
C ASP A 299 -17.10 10.76 -3.16
N GLU A 300 -18.26 10.32 -3.68
CA GLU A 300 -19.08 9.30 -3.02
C GLU A 300 -18.26 8.01 -2.83
N SER A 301 -17.58 7.54 -3.88
CA SER A 301 -16.74 6.33 -3.82
C SER A 301 -15.65 6.45 -2.77
N TRP A 302 -14.91 7.55 -2.78
CA TRP A 302 -13.82 7.76 -1.83
C TRP A 302 -14.30 7.98 -0.41
N SER A 303 -15.50 8.54 -0.22
CA SER A 303 -16.16 8.60 1.09
C SER A 303 -16.49 7.20 1.62
N HIS A 304 -16.86 6.25 0.76
CA HIS A 304 -17.01 4.85 1.17
C HIS A 304 -15.68 4.21 1.56
N ALA A 305 -14.62 4.40 0.76
CA ALA A 305 -13.29 3.88 1.06
C ALA A 305 -12.74 4.42 2.40
N GLU A 306 -12.85 5.75 2.62
CA GLU A 306 -12.39 6.39 3.85
C GLU A 306 -13.12 5.84 5.08
N ARG A 307 -14.45 5.72 5.03
CA ARG A 307 -15.25 5.23 6.16
C ARG A 307 -14.79 3.84 6.60
N HIS A 308 -14.62 2.93 5.65
CA HIS A 308 -14.20 1.56 5.95
C HIS A 308 -12.77 1.49 6.47
N TRP A 309 -11.83 2.28 5.91
CA TRP A 309 -10.47 2.32 6.46
C TRP A 309 -10.39 2.94 7.86
N ARG A 310 -11.27 3.89 8.19
CA ARG A 310 -11.43 4.38 9.57
C ARG A 310 -11.98 3.31 10.50
N GLU A 311 -12.97 2.53 10.07
CA GLU A 311 -13.55 1.43 10.85
C GLU A 311 -12.50 0.35 11.22
N ILE A 312 -11.58 0.04 10.30
CA ILE A 312 -10.51 -0.96 10.54
C ILE A 312 -9.16 -0.35 10.97
N ASN A 313 -9.14 0.94 11.30
CA ASN A 313 -7.96 1.68 11.76
C ASN A 313 -6.70 1.47 10.90
N LYS A 314 -6.79 1.78 9.58
CA LYS A 314 -5.64 1.76 8.66
C LYS A 314 -5.15 3.19 8.35
N PRO A 315 -4.34 3.82 9.22
CA PRO A 315 -4.00 5.25 9.14
C PRO A 315 -3.30 5.67 7.85
N LEU A 316 -2.41 4.85 7.29
CA LEU A 316 -1.74 5.19 6.02
C LEU A 316 -2.71 5.21 4.84
N HIS A 317 -3.71 4.33 4.81
CA HIS A 317 -4.74 4.36 3.78
C HIS A 317 -5.68 5.56 3.96
N ILE A 318 -6.00 5.91 5.21
CA ILE A 318 -6.77 7.13 5.53
C ILE A 318 -5.98 8.37 5.09
N HIS A 319 -4.68 8.44 5.36
CA HIS A 319 -3.80 9.51 4.89
C HIS A 319 -3.87 9.67 3.36
N ARG A 320 -3.71 8.56 2.61
CA ARG A 320 -3.73 8.58 1.15
C ARG A 320 -5.08 8.99 0.58
N ILE A 321 -6.18 8.50 1.15
CA ILE A 321 -7.51 8.87 0.65
C ILE A 321 -7.87 10.32 0.96
N LEU A 322 -7.42 10.88 2.09
CA LEU A 322 -7.61 12.31 2.39
C LEU A 322 -6.86 13.19 1.39
N VAL A 323 -5.61 12.83 1.07
CA VAL A 323 -4.84 13.47 0.01
C VAL A 323 -5.58 13.39 -1.33
N GLN A 324 -6.08 12.21 -1.69
CA GLN A 324 -6.83 12.02 -2.93
C GLN A 324 -8.14 12.84 -2.97
N ARG A 325 -8.90 12.85 -1.88
CA ARG A 325 -10.17 13.60 -1.75
C ARG A 325 -9.97 15.10 -1.77
N SER A 326 -8.82 15.61 -1.33
CA SER A 326 -8.53 17.04 -1.39
C SER A 326 -8.57 17.61 -2.81
N TRP A 327 -8.35 16.78 -3.85
CA TRP A 327 -8.53 17.19 -5.24
C TRP A 327 -9.98 17.52 -5.57
N ILE A 328 -10.97 16.83 -4.98
CA ILE A 328 -12.39 17.19 -5.13
C ILE A 328 -12.62 18.61 -4.62
N SER A 329 -12.08 18.96 -3.45
CA SER A 329 -12.17 20.31 -2.91
C SER A 329 -11.46 21.34 -3.81
N VAL A 330 -10.29 21.01 -4.37
CA VAL A 330 -9.57 21.86 -5.33
C VAL A 330 -10.41 22.14 -6.58
N PHE A 331 -10.98 21.09 -7.20
CA PHE A 331 -11.82 21.23 -8.38
C PHE A 331 -13.04 22.12 -8.16
N ARG A 332 -13.56 22.10 -6.93
CA ARG A 332 -14.69 22.93 -6.49
C ARG A 332 -14.28 24.33 -6.02
N GLY A 333 -13.01 24.73 -6.16
CA GLY A 333 -12.50 26.03 -5.69
C GLY A 333 -12.46 26.16 -4.17
N ARG A 334 -12.63 25.06 -3.42
CA ARG A 334 -12.68 25.04 -1.95
C ARG A 334 -11.30 24.76 -1.35
N PHE A 335 -10.35 25.65 -1.62
CA PHE A 335 -8.94 25.44 -1.23
C PHE A 335 -8.73 25.32 0.29
N ALA A 336 -9.50 26.06 1.09
CA ALA A 336 -9.43 25.93 2.55
C ALA A 336 -9.81 24.52 3.04
N GLU A 337 -10.84 23.90 2.44
CA GLU A 337 -11.21 22.51 2.73
C GLU A 337 -10.11 21.54 2.27
N ALA A 338 -9.49 21.78 1.11
CA ALA A 338 -8.39 20.97 0.61
C ALA A 338 -7.17 21.01 1.55
N VAL A 339 -6.80 22.19 2.05
CA VAL A 339 -5.72 22.37 3.03
C VAL A 339 -6.03 21.65 4.34
N GLU A 340 -7.28 21.71 4.81
CA GLU A 340 -7.71 21.02 6.03
C GLU A 340 -7.62 19.49 5.89
N LEU A 341 -8.01 18.93 4.74
CA LEU A 341 -7.85 17.50 4.46
C LEU A 341 -6.38 17.07 4.48
N VAL A 342 -5.47 17.90 3.95
CA VAL A 342 -4.03 17.66 4.00
C VAL A 342 -3.48 17.79 5.43
N ALA A 343 -4.01 18.71 6.23
CA ALA A 343 -3.64 18.83 7.63
C ALA A 343 -4.04 17.58 8.44
N GLN A 344 -5.25 17.05 8.23
CA GLN A 344 -5.69 15.78 8.81
C GLN A 344 -4.81 14.61 8.34
N ALA A 345 -4.45 14.58 7.05
CA ALA A 345 -3.53 13.58 6.52
C ALA A 345 -2.15 13.67 7.18
N ARG A 346 -1.67 14.87 7.51
CA ARG A 346 -0.40 15.09 8.23
C ARG A 346 -0.47 14.60 9.68
N GLU A 347 -1.57 14.89 10.38
CA GLU A 347 -1.78 14.43 11.75
C GLU A 347 -1.73 12.91 11.85
N LEU A 348 -2.27 12.19 10.86
CA LEU A 348 -2.16 10.73 10.79
C LEU A 348 -0.71 10.25 10.66
N LEU A 349 0.14 10.96 9.91
CA LEU A 349 1.57 10.63 9.84
C LEU A 349 2.27 10.96 11.16
N ASP A 350 1.98 12.11 11.77
CA ASP A 350 2.58 12.55 13.03
C ASP A 350 2.27 11.59 14.20
N GLN A 351 1.08 10.97 14.19
CA GLN A 351 0.67 9.96 15.16
C GLN A 351 1.19 8.56 14.82
N TRP A 352 1.66 8.33 13.60
CA TRP A 352 2.13 7.03 13.15
C TRP A 352 3.63 6.88 13.40
N PRO A 353 4.07 6.01 14.32
CA PRO A 353 5.49 5.90 14.71
C PRO A 353 6.41 5.42 13.58
N ARG A 354 5.84 4.97 12.47
CA ARG A 354 6.55 4.42 11.30
C ARG A 354 6.50 5.36 10.08
N SER A 355 6.09 6.61 10.26
CA SER A 355 6.10 7.60 9.18
C SER A 355 7.51 7.76 8.60
N SER A 356 7.63 7.85 7.27
CA SER A 356 8.91 8.10 6.60
C SER A 356 9.02 9.56 6.15
N TRP A 357 10.26 10.06 6.04
CA TRP A 357 10.52 11.40 5.50
C TRP A 357 9.97 11.58 4.08
N LEU A 358 9.91 10.50 3.29
CA LEU A 358 9.36 10.51 1.93
C LEU A 358 7.85 10.77 1.94
N GLN A 359 7.12 10.22 2.91
CA GLN A 359 5.68 10.51 3.08
C GLN A 359 5.45 12.00 3.38
N TYR A 360 6.28 12.60 4.22
CA TYR A 360 6.23 14.05 4.47
C TYR A 360 6.60 14.89 3.24
N ALA A 361 7.63 14.50 2.50
CA ALA A 361 8.02 15.21 1.27
C ALA A 361 6.90 15.17 0.22
N ARG A 362 6.24 14.02 0.03
CA ARG A 362 5.07 13.91 -0.87
C ARG A 362 3.88 14.73 -0.38
N LEU A 363 3.64 14.75 0.93
CA LEU A 363 2.54 15.54 1.49
C LEU A 363 2.76 17.04 1.30
N ASP A 364 3.99 17.52 1.49
CA ASP A 364 4.36 18.91 1.23
C ASP A 364 4.28 19.22 -0.28
N ASP A 365 4.74 18.33 -1.15
CA ASP A 365 4.60 18.49 -2.59
C ASP A 365 3.13 18.61 -3.04
N HIS A 366 2.26 17.79 -2.45
CA HIS A 366 0.82 17.82 -2.68
C HIS A 366 0.17 19.10 -2.11
N LEU A 367 0.55 19.53 -0.90
CA LEU A 367 0.12 20.82 -0.37
C LEU A 367 0.55 21.97 -1.30
N GLY A 368 1.74 21.88 -1.87
CA GLY A 368 2.22 22.80 -2.90
C GLY A 368 1.35 22.79 -4.17
N ASN A 369 0.81 21.64 -4.59
CA ASN A 369 -0.16 21.57 -5.69
C ASN A 369 -1.45 22.32 -5.36
N ILE A 370 -1.94 22.26 -4.11
CA ILE A 370 -3.13 23.00 -3.69
C ILE A 370 -2.87 24.51 -3.76
N TRP A 371 -1.74 24.99 -3.24
CA TRP A 371 -1.37 26.40 -3.33
C TRP A 371 -1.20 26.88 -4.76
N ARG A 372 -0.59 26.05 -5.62
CA ARG A 372 -0.48 26.32 -7.06
C ARG A 372 -1.87 26.42 -7.70
N ALA A 373 -2.76 25.49 -7.43
CA ALA A 373 -4.12 25.50 -7.99
C ALA A 373 -4.92 26.74 -7.52
N ASP A 374 -4.77 27.13 -6.25
CA ASP A 374 -5.36 28.36 -5.70
C ASP A 374 -4.81 29.62 -6.38
N ALA A 375 -3.51 29.65 -6.69
CA ALA A 375 -2.91 30.72 -7.49
C ALA A 375 -3.45 30.76 -8.92
N LEU A 376 -3.58 29.59 -9.57
CA LEU A 376 -4.16 29.49 -10.92
C LEU A 376 -5.61 29.97 -10.93
N ALA A 377 -6.39 29.69 -9.89
CA ALA A 377 -7.75 30.21 -9.73
C ALA A 377 -7.78 31.74 -9.61
N ASP A 378 -6.87 32.34 -8.83
CA ASP A 378 -6.70 33.81 -8.79
C ASP A 378 -6.37 34.38 -10.17
N MET A 379 -5.64 33.63 -11.00
CA MET A 379 -5.29 34.01 -12.37
C MET A 379 -6.40 33.68 -13.40
N GLY A 380 -7.59 33.30 -12.95
CA GLY A 380 -8.74 33.03 -13.81
C GLY A 380 -8.62 31.74 -14.62
N PHE A 381 -7.98 30.71 -14.06
CA PHE A 381 -7.96 29.37 -14.67
C PHE A 381 -9.38 28.83 -14.88
N ASP A 382 -9.69 28.46 -16.11
CA ASP A 382 -11.07 28.12 -16.52
C ASP A 382 -11.55 26.74 -16.07
N GLY A 383 -10.66 25.87 -15.59
CA GLY A 383 -10.98 24.53 -15.10
C GLY A 383 -11.32 24.41 -13.62
N ILE A 384 -11.26 25.50 -12.85
CA ILE A 384 -11.61 25.51 -11.41
C ILE A 384 -12.96 26.20 -11.22
N SER A 385 -13.84 25.56 -10.44
CA SER A 385 -15.17 26.09 -10.13
C SER A 385 -15.17 27.14 -9.03
N GLU A 386 -16.29 27.86 -8.94
CA GLU A 386 -16.55 28.71 -7.79
C GLU A 386 -16.91 27.85 -6.56
N PRO A 387 -16.53 28.26 -5.33
CA PRO A 387 -16.82 27.50 -4.10
C PRO A 387 -18.30 27.16 -3.89
N THR A 388 -19.19 28.01 -4.42
CA THR A 388 -20.64 27.89 -4.34
C THR A 388 -21.26 26.98 -5.40
N ASP A 389 -20.49 26.57 -6.40
CA ASP A 389 -20.98 25.69 -7.48
C ASP A 389 -21.33 24.30 -6.94
N ASP A 390 -22.38 23.70 -7.53
CA ASP A 390 -22.72 22.30 -7.30
C ASP A 390 -21.81 21.38 -8.12
N TYR A 391 -21.93 20.06 -7.91
CA TYR A 391 -21.11 19.09 -8.64
C TYR A 391 -21.38 19.15 -10.14
N ARG A 392 -22.64 19.31 -10.57
CA ARG A 392 -23.00 19.36 -11.99
C ARG A 392 -22.34 20.54 -12.71
N ALA A 393 -22.33 21.71 -12.09
CA ALA A 393 -21.63 22.89 -12.60
C ALA A 393 -20.12 22.66 -12.66
N THR A 394 -19.56 21.97 -11.67
CA THR A 394 -18.13 21.61 -11.65
C THR A 394 -17.75 20.66 -12.77
N GLU A 395 -18.50 19.59 -12.95
CA GLU A 395 -18.29 18.61 -14.03
C GLU A 395 -18.43 19.28 -15.41
N ALA A 396 -19.44 20.14 -15.59
CA ALA A 396 -19.65 20.87 -16.84
C ALA A 396 -18.49 21.84 -17.14
N ARG A 397 -17.97 22.53 -16.11
CA ARG A 397 -16.83 23.43 -16.25
C ARG A 397 -15.56 22.68 -16.61
N GLN A 398 -15.24 21.60 -15.90
CA GLN A 398 -14.07 20.77 -16.20
C GLN A 398 -14.12 20.23 -17.63
N ALA A 399 -15.28 19.75 -18.08
CA ALA A 399 -15.45 19.26 -19.44
C ALA A 399 -15.27 20.36 -20.51
N ALA A 400 -15.58 21.62 -20.16
CA ALA A 400 -15.46 22.76 -21.07
C ALA A 400 -14.11 23.50 -20.98
N SER A 401 -13.29 23.18 -19.97
CA SER A 401 -12.02 23.83 -19.69
C SER A 401 -11.05 23.70 -20.87
N LEU A 402 -10.48 24.84 -21.27
CA LEU A 402 -9.42 24.93 -22.29
C LEU A 402 -8.03 24.97 -21.64
N GLY A 403 -7.95 25.07 -20.32
CA GLY A 403 -6.69 25.07 -19.58
C GLY A 403 -5.98 26.41 -19.65
N VAL A 404 -6.74 27.51 -19.74
CA VAL A 404 -6.22 28.86 -19.94
C VAL A 404 -6.38 29.72 -18.70
N THR A 405 -5.40 30.59 -18.45
CA THR A 405 -5.44 31.62 -17.41
C THR A 405 -5.58 32.99 -18.04
N HIS A 406 -6.36 33.87 -17.41
CA HIS A 406 -6.57 35.23 -17.86
C HIS A 406 -6.42 36.21 -16.69
N VAL A 407 -5.23 36.81 -16.58
CA VAL A 407 -4.93 37.81 -15.56
C VAL A 407 -4.07 38.93 -16.12
N GLU A 408 -4.35 40.16 -15.72
CA GLU A 408 -3.49 41.30 -16.04
C GLU A 408 -2.28 41.31 -15.09
N PRO A 409 -1.03 41.34 -15.62
CA PRO A 409 0.17 41.43 -14.79
C PRO A 409 0.13 42.64 -13.86
N GLY A 410 0.45 42.41 -12.58
CA GLY A 410 0.43 43.46 -11.57
C GLY A 410 -0.96 43.87 -11.07
N SER A 411 -2.04 43.21 -11.51
CA SER A 411 -3.36 43.33 -10.86
C SER A 411 -3.33 42.80 -9.40
N PRO A 412 -4.31 43.14 -8.55
CA PRO A 412 -4.41 42.56 -7.21
C PRO A 412 -4.48 41.02 -7.22
N ALA A 413 -5.21 40.45 -8.18
CA ALA A 413 -5.33 39.01 -8.37
C ALA A 413 -3.98 38.38 -8.77
N HIS A 414 -3.26 38.99 -9.72
CA HIS A 414 -1.90 38.58 -10.08
C HIS A 414 -0.95 38.60 -8.88
N ARG A 415 -0.96 39.67 -8.07
CA ARG A 415 -0.10 39.73 -6.86
C ARG A 415 -0.45 38.67 -5.83
N SER A 416 -1.74 38.36 -5.66
CA SER A 416 -2.20 37.28 -4.79
C SER A 416 -1.69 35.92 -5.29
N ALA A 417 -1.84 35.65 -6.60
CA ALA A 417 -1.33 34.45 -7.24
C ALA A 417 0.18 34.28 -7.05
N MET A 418 0.97 35.35 -7.26
CA MET A 418 2.43 35.29 -7.07
C MET A 418 2.83 34.94 -5.63
N ALA A 419 2.11 35.46 -4.62
CA ALA A 419 2.37 35.12 -3.22
C ALA A 419 2.03 33.64 -2.91
N LYS A 420 0.95 33.11 -3.50
CA LYS A 420 0.56 31.70 -3.38
C LYS A 420 1.55 30.78 -4.10
N LEU A 421 2.07 31.18 -5.26
CA LEU A 421 3.11 30.43 -6.00
C LEU A 421 4.45 30.42 -5.28
N GLU A 422 4.85 31.52 -4.64
CA GLU A 422 6.01 31.52 -3.75
C GLU A 422 5.83 30.49 -2.61
N ARG A 423 4.64 30.46 -2.00
CA ARG A 423 4.33 29.47 -0.95
C ARG A 423 4.36 28.04 -1.48
N ALA A 424 3.87 27.81 -2.70
CA ALA A 424 3.97 26.52 -3.37
C ALA A 424 5.45 26.13 -3.62
N ALA A 425 6.28 27.07 -4.03
CA ALA A 425 7.71 26.86 -4.28
C ALA A 425 8.45 26.44 -3.00
N GLU A 426 8.14 27.08 -1.86
CA GLU A 426 8.67 26.72 -0.53
C GLU A 426 8.33 25.30 -0.07
N LEU A 427 7.36 24.63 -0.71
CA LEU A 427 6.95 23.25 -0.40
C LEU A 427 7.47 22.27 -1.45
N LYS A 428 7.20 22.53 -2.73
CA LYS A 428 7.50 21.59 -3.83
C LYS A 428 8.99 21.44 -4.08
N ILE A 429 9.74 22.55 -4.12
CA ILE A 429 11.16 22.53 -4.48
C ILE A 429 12.00 21.77 -3.45
N PRO A 430 11.93 22.05 -2.12
CA PRO A 430 12.71 21.27 -1.16
C PRO A 430 12.33 19.80 -1.16
N ALA A 431 11.04 19.47 -1.35
CA ALA A 431 10.59 18.09 -1.45
C ALA A 431 11.17 17.39 -2.69
N ALA A 432 11.09 18.02 -3.85
CA ALA A 432 11.65 17.49 -5.10
C ALA A 432 13.17 17.31 -5.03
N LEU A 433 13.90 18.27 -4.46
CA LEU A 433 15.35 18.19 -4.27
C LEU A 433 15.75 17.05 -3.31
N ALA A 434 15.03 16.93 -2.18
CA ALA A 434 15.26 15.86 -1.20
C ALA A 434 15.05 14.48 -1.84
N VAL A 435 13.92 14.30 -2.53
CA VAL A 435 13.59 13.04 -3.20
C VAL A 435 14.59 12.74 -4.31
N ASP A 436 14.92 13.69 -5.17
CA ASP A 436 15.87 13.44 -6.25
C ASP A 436 17.29 13.12 -5.75
N SER A 437 17.69 13.63 -4.58
CA SER A 437 19.01 13.34 -3.97
C SER A 437 19.24 11.86 -3.65
N VAL A 438 18.19 11.07 -3.41
CA VAL A 438 18.32 9.65 -3.04
C VAL A 438 18.89 8.81 -4.19
N ARG A 439 18.78 9.25 -5.45
CA ARG A 439 19.30 8.49 -6.59
C ARG A 439 20.81 8.21 -6.47
N TYR A 440 21.53 8.96 -5.65
CA TYR A 440 22.97 8.84 -5.44
C TYR A 440 23.38 7.80 -4.42
N SER A 441 22.53 7.52 -3.44
CA SER A 441 22.78 6.44 -2.50
C SER A 441 22.52 5.08 -3.15
N MET A 442 21.72 5.02 -4.20
CA MET A 442 21.37 3.76 -4.87
C MET A 442 22.52 3.18 -5.71
N ARG A 443 22.92 1.94 -5.41
CA ARG A 443 23.97 1.22 -6.16
C ARG A 443 23.49 0.70 -7.52
N ASP A 444 22.28 0.15 -7.55
CA ASP A 444 21.72 -0.53 -8.72
C ASP A 444 21.27 0.48 -9.78
N ALA A 445 21.61 0.23 -11.05
CA ALA A 445 21.27 1.13 -12.16
C ALA A 445 19.78 1.10 -12.49
N GLU A 446 19.14 -0.07 -12.40
CA GLU A 446 17.71 -0.24 -12.68
C GLU A 446 16.85 0.45 -11.62
N SER A 447 17.20 0.29 -10.34
CA SER A 447 16.57 0.98 -9.21
C SER A 447 16.71 2.50 -9.30
N ARG A 448 17.88 3.00 -9.70
CA ARG A 448 18.11 4.44 -9.95
C ARG A 448 17.27 4.98 -11.09
N TRP A 449 17.14 4.21 -12.17
CA TRP A 449 16.32 4.60 -13.31
C TRP A 449 14.85 4.66 -12.91
N ARG A 450 14.32 3.61 -12.26
CA ARG A 450 12.94 3.61 -11.72
C ARG A 450 12.70 4.78 -10.78
N TRP A 451 13.66 5.07 -9.90
CA TRP A 451 13.52 6.20 -8.99
C TRP A 451 13.41 7.54 -9.74
N GLY A 452 14.28 7.76 -10.71
CA GLY A 452 14.27 8.97 -11.53
C GLY A 452 13.01 9.11 -12.36
N ALA A 453 12.59 8.04 -13.04
CA ALA A 453 11.45 8.06 -13.96
C ALA A 453 10.10 8.17 -13.24
N HIS A 454 9.93 7.48 -12.13
CA HIS A 454 8.62 7.31 -11.49
C HIS A 454 8.47 8.06 -10.15
N VAL A 455 9.56 8.41 -9.46
CA VAL A 455 9.51 9.18 -8.21
C VAL A 455 9.91 10.63 -8.44
N SER A 456 11.21 10.86 -8.67
CA SER A 456 11.79 12.19 -8.52
C SER A 456 11.46 13.07 -9.72
N GLY A 457 11.34 12.48 -10.91
CA GLY A 457 10.94 13.19 -12.14
C GLY A 457 9.59 13.90 -12.01
N ARG A 458 8.60 13.26 -11.37
CA ARG A 458 7.26 13.86 -11.18
C ARG A 458 7.29 15.05 -10.23
N MET A 459 8.00 14.93 -9.11
CA MET A 459 8.14 16.03 -8.15
C MET A 459 8.97 17.18 -8.73
N LEU A 460 10.03 16.87 -9.50
CA LEU A 460 10.80 17.86 -10.22
C LEU A 460 9.95 18.59 -11.27
N ALA A 461 9.12 17.88 -12.03
CA ALA A 461 8.19 18.51 -12.96
C ALA A 461 7.29 19.53 -12.25
N GLY A 462 6.75 19.19 -11.08
CA GLY A 462 5.98 20.11 -10.25
C GLY A 462 6.79 21.33 -9.76
N ALA A 463 8.06 21.15 -9.42
CA ALA A 463 8.97 22.24 -9.07
C ALA A 463 9.21 23.18 -10.26
N PHE A 464 9.41 22.64 -11.46
CA PHE A 464 9.52 23.41 -12.70
C PHE A 464 8.24 24.18 -13.01
N SER A 465 7.06 23.55 -12.91
CA SER A 465 5.78 24.21 -13.17
C SER A 465 5.57 25.43 -12.27
N VAL A 466 5.84 25.30 -10.96
CA VAL A 466 5.69 26.42 -10.03
C VAL A 466 6.73 27.52 -10.29
N ALA A 467 7.99 27.17 -10.55
CA ALA A 467 9.01 28.18 -10.86
C ALA A 467 8.67 28.97 -12.14
N TRP A 468 8.14 28.28 -13.15
CA TRP A 468 7.67 28.89 -14.41
C TRP A 468 6.47 29.81 -14.18
N GLU A 469 5.42 29.32 -13.52
CA GLU A 469 4.20 30.10 -13.26
C GLU A 469 4.42 31.28 -12.32
N TRP A 470 5.40 31.15 -11.41
CA TRP A 470 5.83 32.24 -10.54
C TRP A 470 6.68 33.30 -11.28
N GLU A 471 6.97 33.11 -12.56
CA GLU A 471 7.80 33.99 -13.38
C GLU A 471 9.21 34.19 -12.79
N ASN A 472 9.67 33.25 -11.96
CA ASN A 472 10.98 33.34 -11.31
C ASN A 472 12.07 32.73 -12.21
N THR A 473 12.56 33.57 -13.13
CA THR A 473 13.57 33.18 -14.13
C THR A 473 14.90 32.75 -13.53
N GLU A 474 15.33 33.35 -12.41
CA GLU A 474 16.59 32.97 -11.73
C GLU A 474 16.48 31.55 -11.16
N LEU A 475 15.38 31.27 -10.46
CA LEU A 475 15.10 29.94 -9.90
C LEU A 475 14.93 28.89 -11.00
N LEU A 476 14.19 29.22 -12.06
CA LEU A 476 14.02 28.34 -13.21
C LEU A 476 15.37 28.00 -13.85
N GLY A 477 16.24 29.00 -14.02
CA GLY A 477 17.59 28.82 -14.54
C GLY A 477 18.41 27.84 -13.70
N GLU A 478 18.45 28.02 -12.38
CA GLU A 478 19.17 27.08 -11.51
C GLU A 478 18.53 25.69 -11.44
N LEU A 479 17.21 25.55 -11.58
CA LEU A 479 16.55 24.25 -11.71
C LEU A 479 16.93 23.53 -13.01
N ILE A 480 17.05 24.26 -14.13
CA ILE A 480 17.55 23.71 -15.40
C ILE A 480 18.98 23.21 -15.24
N GLU A 481 19.86 24.01 -14.62
CA GLU A 481 21.25 23.59 -14.36
C GLU A 481 21.31 22.40 -13.41
N TYR A 482 20.50 22.40 -12.36
CA TYR A 482 20.37 21.27 -11.46
C TYR A 482 19.99 20.01 -12.23
N HIS A 483 18.93 20.05 -13.04
CA HIS A 483 18.50 18.88 -13.79
C HIS A 483 19.56 18.43 -14.81
N SER A 484 20.20 19.37 -15.51
CA SER A 484 21.22 19.11 -16.52
C SER A 484 22.50 18.52 -15.93
N ALA A 485 22.99 19.07 -14.82
CA ALA A 485 24.16 18.58 -14.10
C ALA A 485 23.98 17.16 -13.55
N ARG A 486 22.72 16.72 -13.38
CA ARG A 486 22.39 15.37 -12.90
C ARG A 486 22.33 14.31 -13.99
N GLY A 487 22.45 14.71 -15.27
CA GLY A 487 22.54 13.82 -16.43
C GLY A 487 21.26 13.03 -16.73
N THR A 488 20.81 13.05 -17.98
CA THR A 488 19.89 12.04 -18.52
C THR A 488 20.69 10.78 -18.84
N PHE A 489 20.60 9.77 -17.98
CA PHE A 489 21.14 8.44 -18.29
C PHE A 489 20.26 7.81 -19.36
N ALA A 490 20.74 7.86 -20.60
CA ALA A 490 20.06 7.39 -21.79
C ALA A 490 19.76 5.87 -21.73
N HIS A 491 18.54 5.56 -21.34
CA HIS A 491 17.70 4.52 -21.95
C HIS A 491 16.25 4.79 -21.53
N GLU A 492 15.68 5.91 -22.00
CA GLU A 492 14.23 6.03 -22.11
C GLU A 492 13.79 5.26 -23.36
N PRO A 493 12.98 4.20 -23.25
CA PRO A 493 12.10 3.87 -24.36
C PRO A 493 11.17 5.07 -24.53
N LEU A 494 11.27 5.73 -25.68
CA LEU A 494 10.28 6.72 -26.14
C LEU A 494 8.97 5.98 -26.45
N ASP A 495 8.30 5.44 -25.45
CA ASP A 495 6.87 5.14 -25.55
C ASP A 495 6.09 6.40 -25.17
N GLU A 496 4.98 6.59 -25.88
CA GLU A 496 4.13 7.78 -26.01
C GLU A 496 4.38 8.84 -24.93
N ALA A 497 4.92 9.98 -25.38
CA ALA A 497 5.12 11.21 -24.63
C ALA A 497 4.24 11.25 -23.38
N SER A 498 4.87 11.04 -22.21
CA SER A 498 4.30 11.50 -20.95
C SER A 498 4.00 12.98 -21.16
N THR A 499 2.73 13.28 -21.35
CA THR A 499 2.26 14.56 -21.85
C THR A 499 2.67 15.62 -20.83
N TRP A 500 3.74 16.35 -21.16
CA TRP A 500 4.16 17.59 -20.51
C TRP A 500 2.99 18.60 -20.44
N ASP A 501 1.96 18.40 -21.27
CA ASP A 501 0.83 19.30 -21.50
C ASP A 501 -0.36 19.15 -20.53
N GLY A 502 -0.19 18.50 -19.39
CA GLY A 502 -1.25 18.39 -18.38
C GLY A 502 -1.36 19.62 -17.48
N GLY A 503 -2.06 20.66 -17.93
CA GLY A 503 -2.63 21.66 -17.01
C GLY A 503 -3.38 20.94 -15.88
N VAL A 504 -2.97 21.18 -14.63
CA VAL A 504 -3.47 20.47 -13.44
C VAL A 504 -3.51 18.94 -13.63
N ALA A 505 -2.42 18.33 -14.11
CA ALA A 505 -2.28 16.88 -14.04
C ALA A 505 -2.33 16.47 -12.56
N THR A 506 -3.49 15.99 -12.13
CA THR A 506 -3.74 15.27 -10.88
C THR A 506 -2.79 14.09 -10.86
N THR A 507 -1.58 14.27 -10.30
CA THR A 507 -0.72 13.14 -9.93
C THR A 507 -1.46 12.39 -8.84
N VAL A 508 -2.24 11.40 -9.26
CA VAL A 508 -2.97 10.50 -8.38
C VAL A 508 -1.95 9.82 -7.47
N VAL A 509 -2.00 10.14 -6.18
CA VAL A 509 -1.12 9.61 -5.13
C VAL A 509 -1.38 8.12 -4.85
N ALA A 510 -2.44 7.55 -5.42
CA ALA A 510 -3.03 6.32 -4.95
C ALA A 510 -2.18 5.04 -5.15
N ASP A 511 -1.22 4.99 -6.09
CA ASP A 511 -0.60 3.68 -6.42
C ASP A 511 0.87 3.68 -6.89
N THR A 512 1.58 4.80 -6.92
CA THR A 512 3.04 4.79 -7.20
C THR A 512 3.91 4.86 -5.95
N ALA A 513 3.32 5.13 -4.78
CA ALA A 513 4.02 5.29 -3.51
C ALA A 513 4.98 4.12 -3.18
N ALA A 514 4.63 2.92 -3.62
CA ALA A 514 5.29 1.66 -3.36
C ALA A 514 6.46 1.34 -4.31
N GLU A 515 6.29 1.54 -5.62
CA GLU A 515 7.38 1.50 -6.63
C GLU A 515 8.49 2.46 -6.22
N GLU A 516 8.05 3.64 -5.81
CA GLU A 516 8.91 4.67 -5.31
C GLU A 516 9.63 4.25 -4.01
N ALA A 517 8.91 3.73 -3.00
CA ALA A 517 9.52 3.27 -1.74
C ALA A 517 10.52 2.11 -1.91
N LEU A 518 10.26 1.19 -2.85
CA LEU A 518 11.20 0.11 -3.18
C LEU A 518 12.49 0.67 -3.78
N ALA A 519 12.35 1.60 -4.74
CA ALA A 519 13.49 2.23 -5.37
C ALA A 519 14.34 3.02 -4.34
N ALA A 520 13.70 3.68 -3.36
CA ALA A 520 14.34 4.43 -2.27
C ALA A 520 15.40 3.65 -1.46
N ALA A 521 15.26 2.33 -1.43
CA ALA A 521 15.89 1.48 -0.45
C ALA A 521 16.89 0.49 -1.04
N GLY A 522 17.35 0.73 -2.26
CA GLY A 522 18.60 0.16 -2.73
C GLY A 522 19.74 0.49 -1.75
N ASP A 523 20.65 -0.47 -1.53
CA ASP A 523 21.75 -0.35 -0.55
C ASP A 523 22.49 0.99 -0.67
N SER A 524 22.47 1.81 0.38
CA SER A 524 23.23 3.06 0.48
C SER A 524 24.72 2.81 0.71
N VAL A 525 25.57 3.76 0.33
CA VAL A 525 27.02 3.72 0.61
C VAL A 525 27.36 4.83 1.60
N ASP A 526 28.01 4.48 2.71
CA ASP A 526 28.82 5.41 3.50
C ASP A 526 30.16 5.59 2.77
N GLY A 527 30.20 6.53 1.81
CA GLY A 527 31.46 6.98 1.22
C GLY A 527 31.52 6.99 -0.31
N LEU A 528 32.16 8.05 -0.82
CA LEU A 528 32.43 8.26 -2.24
C LEU A 528 33.42 7.20 -2.76
N THR A 529 32.98 6.35 -3.69
CA THR A 529 33.86 5.57 -4.56
C THR A 529 33.92 6.23 -5.94
N LEU A 530 34.93 5.93 -6.76
CA LEU A 530 35.14 6.50 -8.10
C LEU A 530 33.97 6.29 -9.09
N THR A 531 32.98 5.47 -8.72
CA THR A 531 31.77 5.16 -9.49
C THR A 531 30.46 5.70 -8.86
N THR A 532 30.52 6.33 -7.70
CA THR A 532 29.35 6.98 -7.06
C THR A 532 29.28 8.45 -7.45
N LEU A 533 28.19 8.85 -8.10
CA LEU A 533 27.82 10.26 -8.25
C LEU A 533 27.48 10.77 -6.85
N GLY A 534 28.38 11.54 -6.23
CA GLY A 534 28.09 12.21 -4.96
C GLY A 534 27.03 13.31 -5.14
N PRO A 535 26.46 13.85 -4.04
CA PRO A 535 25.56 15.00 -4.12
C PRO A 535 26.27 16.17 -4.83
N LEU A 536 25.55 16.88 -5.69
CA LEU A 536 26.13 17.99 -6.46
C LEU A 536 26.62 19.10 -5.52
N PRO A 537 27.78 19.71 -5.74
CA PRO A 537 28.14 20.92 -5.01
C PRO A 537 27.18 22.06 -5.36
N SER A 538 27.21 23.14 -4.59
CA SER A 538 26.30 24.26 -4.81
C SER A 538 26.45 24.81 -6.23
N LEU A 539 25.37 24.75 -7.01
CA LEU A 539 25.29 25.34 -8.34
C LEU A 539 24.99 26.84 -8.23
N GLN A 540 25.64 27.64 -9.07
CA GLN A 540 25.40 29.07 -9.21
C GLN A 540 25.41 29.43 -10.70
N MET A 541 24.30 29.97 -11.19
CA MET A 541 24.17 30.39 -12.59
C MET A 541 24.91 31.71 -12.85
N ASP A 542 24.55 32.78 -12.15
CA ASP A 542 25.22 34.08 -12.24
C ASP A 542 26.28 34.22 -11.13
N PRO A 543 27.59 34.30 -11.45
CA PRO A 543 28.64 34.53 -10.46
C PRO A 543 28.48 35.83 -9.66
N ALA A 544 27.78 36.83 -10.21
CA ALA A 544 27.43 38.08 -9.54
C ALA A 544 26.14 38.00 -8.71
N GLY A 545 25.31 36.97 -8.95
CA GLY A 545 24.10 36.65 -8.19
C GLY A 545 24.39 35.81 -6.94
N GLY A 546 23.34 35.42 -6.21
CA GLY A 546 23.43 34.42 -5.14
C GLY A 546 22.99 33.04 -5.63
N ALA A 547 23.39 31.97 -4.93
CA ALA A 547 22.89 30.61 -5.22
C ALA A 547 21.42 30.49 -4.80
N VAL A 548 20.50 30.58 -5.76
CA VAL A 548 19.04 30.64 -5.54
C VAL A 548 18.51 29.36 -4.90
N LEU A 549 19.01 28.20 -5.31
CA LEU A 549 18.61 26.89 -4.79
C LEU A 549 19.09 26.64 -3.35
N GLU A 550 20.06 27.41 -2.85
CA GLU A 550 20.64 27.18 -1.53
C GLU A 550 19.59 27.22 -0.41
N ARG A 551 18.67 28.19 -0.47
CA ARG A 551 17.54 28.29 0.45
C ARG A 551 16.70 27.01 0.46
N TYR A 552 16.39 26.48 -0.72
CA TYR A 552 15.54 25.29 -0.84
C TYR A 552 16.27 24.00 -0.42
N ARG A 553 17.59 23.94 -0.59
CA ARG A 553 18.41 22.84 -0.06
C ARG A 553 18.45 22.83 1.46
N GLN A 554 18.58 24.00 2.08
CA GLN A 554 18.50 24.13 3.55
C GLN A 554 17.13 23.71 4.08
N LEU A 555 16.05 24.08 3.37
CA LEU A 555 14.70 23.61 3.68
C LEU A 555 14.60 22.08 3.57
N ALA A 556 15.12 21.48 2.49
CA ALA A 556 15.16 20.02 2.31
C ALA A 556 15.87 19.30 3.46
N GLN A 557 17.04 19.81 3.87
CA GLN A 557 17.78 19.26 5.01
C GLN A 557 17.01 19.42 6.33
N SER A 558 16.42 20.60 6.58
CA SER A 558 15.73 20.89 7.83
C SER A 558 14.42 20.10 8.00
N ARG A 559 13.69 19.86 6.90
CA ARG A 559 12.38 19.19 6.93
C ARG A 559 12.47 17.66 6.79
N TYR A 560 13.40 17.18 5.96
CA TYR A 560 13.45 15.76 5.57
C TYR A 560 14.76 15.09 5.95
N GLY A 561 15.73 15.81 6.52
CA GLY A 561 17.04 15.28 6.90
C GLY A 561 17.95 14.94 5.72
N GLN A 562 17.58 15.29 4.48
CA GLN A 562 18.30 14.91 3.27
C GLN A 562 19.36 15.94 2.88
N VAL A 563 20.61 15.46 2.75
CA VAL A 563 21.76 16.26 2.29
C VAL A 563 21.75 16.30 0.76
N VAL A 564 21.36 17.45 0.20
CA VAL A 564 21.26 17.64 -1.26
C VAL A 564 22.61 18.02 -1.90
N THR A 565 23.55 18.55 -1.11
CA THR A 565 24.85 19.07 -1.58
C THR A 565 26.07 18.31 -1.07
N SER A 566 27.16 18.33 -1.84
CA SER A 566 28.49 17.99 -1.31
C SER A 566 29.20 19.24 -0.78
N ASP A 567 30.15 19.04 0.15
CA ASP A 567 31.04 20.10 0.71
C ASP A 567 32.05 20.66 -0.31
N GLY A 568 31.83 20.44 -1.61
CA GLY A 568 32.70 20.87 -2.70
C GLY A 568 32.58 22.36 -3.02
N PRO A 569 33.53 22.92 -3.79
CA PRO A 569 33.48 24.31 -4.22
C PRO A 569 32.26 24.56 -5.12
N VAL A 570 31.69 25.77 -5.02
CA VAL A 570 30.55 26.21 -5.84
C VAL A 570 30.88 26.03 -7.33
N TRP A 571 29.95 25.45 -8.07
CA TRP A 571 30.04 25.27 -9.52
C TRP A 571 29.32 26.43 -10.22
N THR A 572 30.10 27.31 -10.81
CA THR A 572 29.61 28.35 -11.72
C THR A 572 29.41 27.75 -13.11
N THR A 573 28.16 27.66 -13.57
CA THR A 573 27.82 27.06 -14.87
C THR A 573 27.86 28.07 -16.01
N TRP A 574 27.95 29.38 -15.70
CA TRP A 574 28.14 30.46 -16.66
C TRP A 574 29.52 31.15 -16.45
N PRO A 575 30.23 31.52 -17.53
CA PRO A 575 31.60 32.05 -17.47
C PRO A 575 31.72 33.49 -16.97
#